data_AF-A0A535BA82-F1
#
_entry.id   AF-A0A535BA82-F1
#
_cell.length_a   1.000
_cell.length_b   1.000
_cell.length_c   1.000
_cell.angle_alpha   90.00
_cell.angle_beta   90.00
_cell.angle_gamma   90.00
#
_symmetry.space_group_name_H-M   'P 1'
#
loop_
_entity.id
_entity.type
_entity.pdbx_description
1 polymer ?
#
loop_
_entity_poly.entity_id
_entity_poly.type
_entity_poly.pdbx_seq_one_letter_code
_entity_poly.pdbx_strand_id
1 'polypeptide(L)'
;MTLQECSIVPEIASAKAGKITFNVENKGPNEPHEFHVFKTDTPVDQLPTQSDGALDEEATELEEIDEITEFNPGQKKSPTVELEPGRYILVCNVGEETGGQQVRHFAQGMVTEFTAE
;
A
#
# COMPACT_ATOMS: atom_id res chain seq x y z
N MET A 1 -1.61 11.59 4.31
CA MET A 1 -1.46 10.16 4.70
C MET A 1 -0.15 10.01 5.48
N THR A 2 -0.11 9.17 6.50
CA THR A 2 1.08 8.92 7.32
C THR A 2 1.44 7.43 7.29
N LEU A 3 2.72 7.10 7.10
CA LEU A 3 3.27 5.77 7.35
C LEU A 3 3.78 5.73 8.80
N GLN A 4 3.24 4.86 9.65
CA GLN A 4 3.65 4.67 11.05
C GLN A 4 3.84 3.17 11.27
N GLU A 5 4.98 2.73 11.83
CA GLU A 5 5.52 1.35 11.82
C GLU A 5 4.51 0.27 11.37
N CYS A 6 4.71 -0.22 10.13
CA CYS A 6 3.87 -1.18 9.41
C CYS A 6 2.38 -0.81 9.22
N SER A 7 2.06 0.48 9.07
CA SER A 7 0.70 0.96 8.78
C SER A 7 0.70 2.09 7.75
N ILE A 8 -0.29 2.06 6.85
CA ILE A 8 -0.65 3.16 5.96
C ILE A 8 -1.91 3.82 6.52
N VAL A 9 -1.80 5.08 6.95
CA VAL A 9 -2.92 5.83 7.56
C VAL A 9 -3.32 7.01 6.68
N PRO A 10 -4.30 6.86 5.78
CA PRO A 10 -4.76 7.95 4.94
C PRO A 10 -5.54 8.97 5.78
N GLU A 11 -5.49 10.24 5.38
CA GLU A 11 -6.26 11.29 6.08
C GLU A 11 -7.76 11.18 5.79
N ILE A 12 -8.09 10.68 4.61
CA ILE A 12 -9.44 10.36 4.16
C ILE A 12 -9.39 8.99 3.49
N ALA A 13 -10.39 8.15 3.77
CA ALA A 13 -10.50 6.82 3.17
C ALA A 13 -11.25 6.84 1.83
N SER A 14 -11.78 7.99 1.41
CA SER A 14 -12.42 8.13 0.10
C SER A 14 -12.25 9.51 -0.51
N ALA A 15 -12.34 9.58 -1.84
CA ALA A 15 -12.36 10.81 -2.61
C ALA A 15 -13.26 10.64 -3.84
N LYS A 16 -13.56 11.74 -4.53
CA LYS A 16 -14.22 11.65 -5.84
C LYS A 16 -13.29 10.96 -6.84
N ALA A 17 -13.85 10.09 -7.67
CA ALA A 17 -13.16 9.51 -8.82
C ALA A 17 -12.62 10.60 -9.74
N GLY A 18 -11.52 10.27 -10.41
CA GLY A 18 -10.76 11.16 -11.27
C GLY A 18 -9.29 11.24 -10.88
N LYS A 19 -8.65 12.37 -11.19
CA LYS A 19 -7.26 12.65 -10.79
C LYS A 19 -7.14 12.86 -9.29
N ILE A 20 -6.44 11.95 -8.62
CA ILE A 20 -6.15 11.99 -7.20
C ILE A 20 -4.63 12.05 -7.01
N THR A 21 -4.18 12.99 -6.18
CA THR A 21 -2.78 13.09 -5.75
C THR A 21 -2.65 12.54 -4.34
N PHE A 22 -1.84 11.49 -4.18
CA PHE A 22 -1.52 10.94 -2.86
C PHE A 22 -0.28 11.62 -2.32
N ASN A 23 -0.40 12.41 -1.25
CA ASN A 23 0.77 12.95 -0.55
C ASN A 23 1.24 11.94 0.49
N VAL A 24 2.30 11.21 0.13
CA VAL A 24 2.86 10.11 0.91
C VAL A 24 4.12 10.58 1.63
N GLU A 25 4.19 10.33 2.94
CA GLU A 25 5.35 10.64 3.78
C GLU A 25 5.69 9.41 4.62
N ASN A 26 6.95 8.98 4.54
CA ASN A 26 7.46 7.94 5.42
C ASN A 26 7.79 8.57 6.78
N LYS A 27 6.92 8.37 7.77
CA LYS A 27 7.15 8.81 9.16
C LYS A 27 7.59 7.67 10.08
N GLY A 28 7.79 6.45 9.54
CA GLY A 28 8.44 5.37 10.28
C GLY A 28 9.88 5.76 10.59
N PRO A 29 10.41 5.43 11.78
CA PRO A 29 11.75 5.88 12.17
C PRO A 29 12.88 5.07 11.53
N ASN A 30 12.62 3.83 11.09
CA ASN A 30 13.67 2.85 10.82
C ASN A 30 13.66 2.29 9.39
N GLU A 31 12.49 2.01 8.83
CA GLU A 31 12.37 1.19 7.61
C GLU A 31 12.06 2.02 6.36
N PRO A 32 12.63 1.65 5.19
CA PRO A 32 12.09 2.08 3.93
C PRO A 32 10.70 1.45 3.72
N HIS A 33 9.84 2.19 3.04
CA HIS A 33 8.52 1.72 2.65
C HIS A 33 8.29 1.99 1.17
N GLU A 34 7.47 1.16 0.55
CA GLU A 34 6.91 1.41 -0.77
C GLU A 34 5.42 1.77 -0.63
N PHE A 35 4.81 2.15 -1.74
CA PHE A 35 3.40 2.46 -1.79
C PHE A 35 2.84 2.00 -3.13
N HIS A 36 2.03 0.95 -3.11
CA HIS A 36 1.24 0.54 -4.27
C HIS A 36 -0.21 0.97 -4.11
N VAL A 37 -0.84 1.23 -5.25
CA VAL A 37 -2.28 1.39 -5.38
C VAL A 37 -2.79 0.27 -6.27
N PHE A 38 -3.55 -0.66 -5.70
CA PHE A 38 -4.25 -1.69 -6.47
C PHE A 38 -5.74 -1.44 -6.47
N LYS A 39 -6.41 -1.62 -7.61
CA LYS A 39 -7.87 -1.74 -7.69
C LYS A 39 -8.24 -3.19 -7.41
N THR A 40 -9.23 -3.41 -6.55
CA THR A 40 -9.73 -4.75 -6.24
C THR A 40 -11.09 -4.68 -5.55
N ASP A 41 -11.95 -5.66 -5.84
CA ASP A 41 -13.18 -5.89 -5.09
C ASP A 41 -12.99 -6.92 -3.96
N THR A 42 -11.82 -7.57 -3.90
CA THR A 42 -11.50 -8.58 -2.88
C THR A 42 -11.24 -7.89 -1.54
N PRO A 43 -11.94 -8.28 -0.46
CA PRO A 43 -11.67 -7.76 0.88
C PRO A 43 -10.24 -8.04 1.34
N VAL A 44 -9.66 -7.15 2.12
CA VAL A 44 -8.26 -7.25 2.59
C VAL A 44 -7.94 -8.61 3.26
N ASP A 45 -8.90 -9.18 4.00
CA ASP A 45 -8.75 -10.46 4.70
C ASP A 45 -8.83 -11.70 3.79
N GLN A 46 -9.11 -11.49 2.50
CA GLN A 46 -9.23 -12.51 1.47
C GLN A 46 -8.22 -12.34 0.34
N LEU A 47 -7.34 -11.33 0.43
CA LEU A 47 -6.29 -11.10 -0.55
C LEU A 47 -5.33 -12.30 -0.64
N PRO A 48 -4.91 -12.68 -1.84
CA PRO A 48 -4.01 -13.80 -2.06
C PRO A 48 -2.60 -13.45 -1.59
N THR A 49 -1.93 -14.43 -0.99
CA THR A 49 -0.56 -14.25 -0.49
C THR A 49 0.36 -15.34 -0.98
N GLN A 50 1.63 -14.98 -1.13
CA GLN A 50 2.72 -15.92 -1.35
C GLN A 50 3.06 -16.70 -0.08
N SER A 51 3.92 -17.71 -0.19
CA SER A 51 4.28 -18.58 0.93
C SER A 51 5.02 -17.88 2.08
N ASP A 52 5.64 -16.73 1.80
CA ASP A 52 6.32 -15.88 2.78
C ASP A 52 5.41 -14.81 3.39
N GLY A 53 4.11 -14.82 3.02
CA GLY A 53 3.12 -13.86 3.49
C GLY A 53 3.10 -12.54 2.73
N ALA A 54 3.87 -12.38 1.65
CA ALA A 54 3.73 -11.23 0.75
C ALA A 54 2.35 -11.27 0.09
N LEU A 55 1.76 -10.10 -0.18
CA LEU A 55 0.67 -9.97 -1.15
C LEU A 55 1.15 -10.57 -2.49
N ASP A 56 0.31 -11.40 -3.11
CA ASP A 56 0.57 -11.87 -4.47
C ASP A 56 0.14 -10.79 -5.47
N GLU A 57 1.04 -9.86 -5.77
CA GLU A 57 0.79 -8.69 -6.63
C GLU A 57 0.36 -9.05 -8.06
N GLU A 58 0.72 -10.26 -8.52
CA GLU A 58 0.37 -10.80 -9.83
C GLU A 58 -1.00 -11.51 -9.85
N ALA A 59 -1.71 -11.52 -8.72
CA ALA A 59 -3.01 -12.16 -8.64
C ALA A 59 -4.03 -11.46 -9.54
N THR A 60 -4.83 -12.25 -10.24
CA THR A 60 -5.81 -11.75 -11.22
C THR A 60 -6.91 -10.86 -10.65
N GLU A 61 -7.06 -10.84 -9.32
CA GLU A 61 -8.02 -9.99 -8.60
C GLU A 61 -7.45 -8.63 -8.20
N LEU A 62 -6.18 -8.38 -8.51
CA LEU A 62 -5.48 -7.11 -8.33
C LEU A 62 -5.19 -6.49 -9.69
N GLU A 63 -5.52 -5.22 -9.83
CA GLU A 63 -5.07 -4.38 -10.95
C GLU A 63 -4.16 -3.30 -10.39
N GLU A 64 -2.87 -3.34 -10.73
CA GLU A 64 -1.92 -2.32 -10.32
C GLU A 64 -2.18 -1.01 -11.07
N ILE A 65 -2.34 0.08 -10.30
CA ILE A 65 -2.61 1.41 -10.84
C ILE A 65 -1.34 2.25 -10.87
N ASP A 66 -0.57 2.25 -9.77
CA ASP A 66 0.68 2.98 -9.63
C ASP A 66 1.48 2.46 -8.45
N GLU A 67 2.78 2.76 -8.47
CA GLU A 67 3.70 2.41 -7.41
C GLU A 67 4.68 3.57 -7.10
N ILE A 68 5.10 3.62 -5.84
CA ILE A 68 6.30 4.34 -5.42
C ILE A 68 7.25 3.30 -4.87
N THR A 69 8.35 3.06 -5.58
CA THR A 69 9.43 2.22 -5.07
C THR A 69 9.97 2.73 -3.74
N GLU A 70 10.60 1.83 -2.98
CA GLU A 70 11.12 2.05 -1.64
C GLU A 70 11.74 3.44 -1.41
N PHE A 71 11.24 4.13 -0.37
CA PHE A 71 11.75 5.43 0.06
C PHE A 71 11.95 5.50 1.57
N ASN A 72 13.03 6.16 1.96
CA ASN A 72 13.56 6.16 3.32
C ASN A 72 12.70 7.02 4.28
N PRO A 73 12.83 6.79 5.60
CA PRO A 73 12.31 7.66 6.64
C PRO A 73 12.54 9.15 6.38
N GLY A 74 11.51 9.97 6.58
CA GLY A 74 11.52 11.42 6.38
C GLY A 74 11.37 11.88 4.93
N GLN A 75 11.35 10.96 3.95
CA GLN A 75 11.11 11.32 2.55
C GLN A 75 9.61 11.47 2.24
N LYS A 76 9.33 12.31 1.23
CA LYS A 76 7.98 12.61 0.74
C LYS A 76 7.90 12.37 -0.76
N LYS A 77 6.77 11.84 -1.20
CA LYS A 77 6.46 11.55 -2.60
C LYS A 77 4.98 11.90 -2.86
N SER A 78 4.68 12.32 -4.08
CA SER A 78 3.33 12.79 -4.43
C SER A 78 2.88 12.28 -5.80
N PRO A 79 2.67 10.95 -5.99
CA PRO A 79 2.12 10.44 -7.23
C PRO A 79 0.72 11.01 -7.48
N THR A 80 0.38 11.16 -8.75
CA THR A 80 -0.97 11.54 -9.18
C THR A 80 -1.46 10.48 -10.13
N VAL A 81 -2.57 9.85 -9.76
CA VAL A 81 -3.18 8.74 -10.50
C VAL A 81 -4.59 9.13 -10.93
N GLU A 82 -5.08 8.48 -11.98
CA GLU A 82 -6.48 8.57 -12.40
C GLU A 82 -7.22 7.35 -11.85
N LEU A 83 -8.16 7.55 -10.92
CA LEU A 83 -8.97 6.46 -10.37
C LEU A 83 -10.39 6.51 -10.93
N GLU A 84 -10.86 5.39 -11.46
CA GLU A 84 -12.27 5.17 -11.73
C GLU A 84 -13.05 4.98 -10.42
N PRO A 85 -14.39 5.11 -10.42
CA PRO A 85 -15.18 4.73 -9.25
C PRO A 85 -14.93 3.26 -8.89
N GLY A 86 -14.63 2.98 -7.62
CA GLY A 86 -14.29 1.63 -7.18
C GLY A 86 -13.57 1.54 -5.85
N ARG A 87 -13.22 0.31 -5.50
CA ARG A 87 -12.45 -0.06 -4.30
C ARG A 87 -10.99 -0.25 -4.66
N TYR A 88 -10.14 0.23 -3.75
CA TYR A 88 -8.70 0.19 -3.87
C TYR A 88 -8.09 -0.25 -2.55
N ILE A 89 -6.91 -0.84 -2.63
CA ILE A 89 -6.03 -1.01 -1.49
C ILE A 89 -4.78 -0.15 -1.68
N LEU A 90 -4.33 0.42 -0.59
CA LEU A 90 -3.03 1.06 -0.47
C LEU A 90 -2.16 0.14 0.36
N VAL A 91 -1.00 -0.27 -0.17
CA VAL A 91 -0.21 -1.35 0.44
C VAL A 91 1.29 -1.10 0.32
N CYS A 92 2.02 -1.62 1.29
CA CYS A 92 3.47 -1.81 1.24
C CYS A 92 3.73 -3.32 1.38
N ASN A 93 4.43 -3.92 0.43
CA ASN A 93 4.67 -5.35 0.35
C ASN A 93 6.15 -5.73 0.54
N VAL A 94 7.06 -4.75 0.61
CA VAL A 94 8.46 -5.01 0.98
C VAL A 94 8.58 -5.76 2.30
N GLY A 95 9.72 -6.42 2.50
CA GLY A 95 9.99 -7.15 3.73
C GLY A 95 11.35 -6.85 4.31
N GLU A 96 11.47 -7.04 5.61
CA GLU A 96 12.72 -6.98 6.36
C GLU A 96 13.13 -8.40 6.77
N GLU A 97 14.43 -8.67 6.81
CA GLU A 97 14.96 -9.86 7.49
C GLU A 97 15.20 -9.54 8.98
N THR A 98 14.34 -10.05 9.86
CA THR A 98 14.52 -9.95 11.32
C THR A 98 14.84 -11.33 11.89
N GLY A 99 16.00 -11.48 12.52
CA GLY A 99 16.36 -12.72 13.24
C GLY A 99 16.46 -13.97 12.36
N GLY A 100 16.74 -13.82 11.05
CA GLY A 100 16.80 -14.91 10.08
C GLY A 100 15.46 -15.29 9.46
N GLN A 101 14.40 -14.52 9.72
CA GLN A 101 13.09 -14.66 9.08
C GLN A 101 12.76 -13.39 8.30
N GLN A 102 12.41 -13.55 7.02
CA GLN A 102 11.88 -12.45 6.21
C GLN A 102 10.41 -12.24 6.59
N VAL A 103 10.05 -11.04 7.03
CA VAL A 103 8.68 -10.66 7.36
C VAL A 103 8.26 -9.50 6.45
N ARG A 104 7.18 -9.71 5.71
CA ARG A 104 6.61 -8.75 4.76
C ARG A 104 5.76 -7.72 5.49
N HIS A 105 5.86 -6.45 5.12
CA HIS A 105 5.06 -5.38 5.73
C HIS A 105 3.56 -5.64 5.54
N PHE A 106 3.14 -6.18 4.39
CA PHE A 106 1.78 -6.65 4.16
C PHE A 106 1.34 -7.67 5.23
N ALA A 107 2.17 -8.68 5.51
CA ALA A 107 1.89 -9.68 6.54
C ALA A 107 1.80 -9.09 7.97
N GLN A 108 2.40 -7.92 8.19
CA GLN A 108 2.29 -7.15 9.43
C GLN A 108 1.06 -6.23 9.48
N GLY A 109 0.25 -6.21 8.42
CA GLY A 109 -0.97 -5.40 8.32
C GLY A 109 -0.77 -4.05 7.65
N MET A 110 0.32 -3.84 6.89
CA MET A 110 0.60 -2.59 6.18
C MET A 110 -0.21 -2.43 4.89
N VAL A 111 -1.53 -2.46 5.05
CA VAL A 111 -2.54 -2.35 4.00
C VAL A 111 -3.76 -1.60 4.54
N THR A 112 -4.40 -0.80 3.70
CA THR A 112 -5.66 -0.13 4.02
C THR A 112 -6.54 0.00 2.79
N GLU A 113 -7.85 0.02 2.99
CA GLU A 113 -8.81 0.30 1.93
C GLU A 113 -8.88 1.80 1.60
N PHE A 114 -9.16 2.09 0.33
CA PHE A 114 -9.48 3.41 -0.19
C PHE A 114 -10.62 3.30 -1.21
N THR A 115 -11.53 4.27 -1.25
CA THR A 115 -12.66 4.28 -2.20
C THR A 115 -12.64 5.53 -3.08
N ALA A 116 -12.79 5.35 -4.39
CA ALA A 116 -13.07 6.45 -5.31
C ALA A 116 -14.57 6.42 -5.69
N GLU A 117 -15.25 7.57 -5.59
CA GLU A 117 -16.72 7.72 -5.78
C GLU A 117 -17.11 8.65 -6.94
#